data_AF-A0A0C9ZD78-F1
#
_entry.id   AF-A0A0C9ZD78-F1
#
_cell.length_a   1.000
_cell.length_b   1.000
_cell.length_c   1.000
_cell.angle_alpha   90.00
_cell.angle_beta   90.00
_cell.angle_gamma   90.00
#
_symmetry.space_group_name_H-M   'P 1'
#
loop_
_entity.id
_entity.type
_entity.pdbx_description
1 polymer ?
#
loop_
_entity_poly.entity_id
_entity_poly.type
_entity_poly.pdbx_seq_one_letter_code
_entity_poly.pdbx_strand_id
1 'polypeptide(L)'
;LFNDTQTFRSEIKKATVRIVPFEYCLYPPENIEDDGERIEFVKKKAAQLLEGAQYLRGDVDSLGRTSNFAHPALRKICLAVYYCNSSKSLRQFVKFQMSVPDRALVLVSAIVRSVLMTFKKYGTIKNETLCREEVDDAYHNLTSLVDQVWRNEYHGNKLERMLQEWARAGM
;
A
#
# COMPACT_ATOMS: atom_id res chain seq x y z
N LEU A 1 -22.19 6.29 11.05
CA LEU A 1 -21.75 6.18 9.64
C LEU A 1 -20.68 7.20 9.22
N PHE A 2 -20.95 8.52 9.22
CA PHE A 2 -19.95 9.53 8.80
C PHE A 2 -18.70 9.56 9.72
N ASN A 3 -18.89 9.52 11.04
CA ASN A 3 -17.78 9.46 12.01
C ASN A 3 -16.95 8.18 11.89
N ASP A 4 -17.59 7.03 11.62
CA ASP A 4 -16.91 5.74 11.45
C ASP A 4 -16.03 5.71 10.20
N THR A 5 -16.49 6.34 9.12
CA THR A 5 -15.76 6.41 7.84
C THR A 5 -14.52 7.31 7.94
N GLN A 6 -14.63 8.45 8.63
CA GLN A 6 -13.46 9.29 8.94
C GLN A 6 -12.46 8.55 9.83
N THR A 7 -12.96 7.79 10.80
CA THR A 7 -12.11 7.02 11.71
C THR A 7 -11.38 5.90 10.98
N PHE A 8 -12.04 5.17 10.09
CA PHE A 8 -11.43 4.08 9.33
C PHE A 8 -10.35 4.57 8.36
N ARG A 9 -10.59 5.69 7.66
CA ARG A 9 -9.57 6.34 6.82
C ARG A 9 -8.36 6.79 7.65
N SER A 10 -8.60 7.32 8.85
CA SER A 10 -7.53 7.69 9.78
C SER A 10 -6.69 6.48 10.20
N GLU A 11 -7.31 5.34 10.49
CA GLU A 11 -6.59 4.11 10.83
C GLU A 11 -5.73 3.59 9.67
N ILE A 12 -6.25 3.59 8.43
CA ILE A 12 -5.43 3.23 7.26
C ILE A 12 -4.25 4.17 7.11
N LYS A 13 -4.47 5.48 7.25
CA LYS A 13 -3.40 6.47 7.18
C LYS A 13 -2.33 6.21 8.24
N LYS A 14 -2.73 6.03 9.50
CA LYS A 14 -1.80 5.75 10.61
C LYS A 14 -0.97 4.50 10.36
N ALA A 15 -1.61 3.40 9.95
CA ALA A 15 -0.91 2.16 9.61
C ALA A 15 0.08 2.38 8.45
N THR A 16 -0.35 3.07 7.40
CA THR A 16 0.47 3.36 6.22
C THR A 16 1.69 4.22 6.56
N VAL A 17 1.49 5.31 7.30
CA VAL A 17 2.56 6.22 7.77
C VAL A 17 3.61 5.49 8.60
N ARG A 18 3.21 4.47 9.36
CA ARG A 18 4.13 3.65 10.16
C ARG A 18 4.86 2.59 9.34
N ILE A 19 4.17 1.93 8.42
CA ILE A 19 4.70 0.76 7.70
C ILE A 19 5.53 1.17 6.49
N VAL A 20 5.07 2.17 5.72
CA VAL A 20 5.71 2.59 4.47
C VAL A 20 7.20 2.94 4.66
N PRO A 21 7.62 3.74 5.64
CA PRO A 21 9.02 4.15 5.74
C PRO A 21 9.97 2.96 5.92
N PHE A 22 9.54 1.97 6.70
CA PHE A 22 10.31 0.77 6.98
C PHE A 22 10.33 -0.18 5.80
N GLU A 23 9.16 -0.56 5.26
CA GLU A 23 9.07 -1.57 4.20
C GLU A 23 9.65 -1.12 2.85
N TYR A 24 9.67 0.19 2.61
CA TYR A 24 10.21 0.76 1.37
C TYR A 24 11.64 1.29 1.52
N CYS A 25 12.28 1.08 2.68
CA CYS A 25 13.64 1.54 2.98
C CYS A 25 13.80 3.06 2.76
N LEU A 26 12.85 3.84 3.29
CA LEU A 26 12.87 5.31 3.22
C LEU A 26 13.62 5.95 4.38
N TYR A 27 14.29 5.16 5.22
CA TYR A 27 15.24 5.67 6.21
C TYR A 27 16.61 5.82 5.56
N PRO A 28 17.21 7.02 5.58
CA PRO A 28 18.58 7.22 5.14
C PRO A 28 19.55 6.35 5.96
N PRO A 29 20.61 5.83 5.33
CA PRO A 29 21.70 5.18 6.04
C PRO A 29 22.25 6.03 7.21
N GLU A 30 22.69 5.36 8.28
CA GLU A 30 23.17 6.03 9.50
C GLU A 30 24.44 6.87 9.27
N ASN A 31 25.21 6.56 8.22
CA ASN A 31 26.43 7.28 7.87
C ASN A 31 26.19 8.59 7.12
N ILE A 32 24.94 8.94 6.79
CA ILE A 32 24.60 10.25 6.22
C ILE A 32 24.27 11.18 7.39
N GLU A 33 25.22 12.04 7.77
CA GLU A 33 25.07 12.99 8.87
C GLU A 33 24.35 14.29 8.45
N ASP A 34 24.49 14.70 7.19
CA ASP A 34 23.87 15.94 6.68
C ASP A 34 22.36 15.78 6.46
N ASP A 35 21.57 16.64 7.10
CA ASP A 35 20.11 16.61 7.01
C ASP A 35 19.57 16.85 5.59
N GLY A 36 20.27 17.65 4.79
CA GLY A 36 19.94 17.90 3.39
C GLY A 36 20.09 16.64 2.54
N GLU A 37 21.23 15.95 2.65
CA GLU A 37 21.50 14.68 1.98
C GLU A 37 20.52 13.58 2.41
N ARG A 38 20.19 13.53 3.69
CA ARG A 38 19.16 12.62 4.23
C ARG A 38 17.81 12.86 3.57
N ILE A 39 17.37 14.11 3.47
CA ILE A 39 16.10 14.48 2.81
C ILE A 39 16.12 14.08 1.33
N GLU A 40 17.20 14.38 0.61
CA GLU A 40 17.31 14.05 -0.82
C GLU A 40 17.35 12.54 -1.08
N PHE A 41 17.99 11.76 -0.20
CA PHE A 41 17.93 10.30 -0.24
C PHE A 41 16.47 9.80 -0.23
N VAL A 42 15.67 10.29 0.73
CA VAL A 42 14.27 9.88 0.87
C VAL A 42 13.45 10.29 -0.35
N LYS A 43 13.60 11.54 -0.82
CA LYS A 43 12.88 12.03 -2.01
C LYS A 43 13.20 11.18 -3.24
N LYS A 44 14.49 10.89 -3.48
CA LYS A 44 14.94 10.08 -4.61
C LYS A 44 14.39 8.65 -4.53
N LYS A 45 14.45 8.02 -3.36
CA LYS A 45 13.91 6.67 -3.16
C LYS A 45 12.39 6.63 -3.37
N ALA A 46 11.66 7.61 -2.84
CA ALA A 46 10.22 7.73 -3.06
C ALA A 46 9.87 7.96 -4.54
N ALA A 47 10.66 8.76 -5.26
CA ALA A 47 10.49 8.96 -6.70
C ALA A 47 10.67 7.66 -7.50
N GLN A 48 11.70 6.87 -7.19
CA GLN A 48 11.94 5.56 -7.82
C GLN A 48 10.77 4.60 -7.59
N LEU A 49 10.23 4.55 -6.37
CA LEU A 49 9.09 3.69 -6.05
C LEU A 49 7.82 4.08 -6.82
N LEU A 50 7.63 5.39 -7.05
CA LEU A 50 6.49 5.90 -7.82
C LEU A 50 6.66 5.68 -9.33
N GLU A 51 7.89 5.68 -9.83
CA GLU A 51 8.21 5.40 -11.23
C GLU A 51 7.75 4.00 -11.63
N GLY A 52 7.00 3.90 -12.73
CA GLY A 52 6.42 2.64 -13.20
C GLY A 52 5.53 1.91 -12.17
N ALA A 53 5.08 2.60 -11.12
CA ALA A 53 4.38 2.01 -9.98
C ALA A 53 5.14 0.85 -9.31
N GLN A 54 6.46 0.96 -9.15
CA GLN A 54 7.29 -0.04 -8.46
C GLN A 54 6.82 -0.35 -7.04
N TYR A 55 6.21 0.60 -6.34
CA TYR A 55 5.61 0.39 -5.02
C TYR A 55 4.51 -0.68 -4.98
N LEU A 56 3.96 -1.10 -6.13
CA LEU A 56 2.98 -2.19 -6.19
C LEU A 56 3.64 -3.56 -6.38
N ARG A 57 4.90 -3.60 -6.77
CA ARG A 57 5.55 -4.80 -7.30
C ARG A 57 6.13 -5.63 -6.15
N GLY A 58 5.88 -6.94 -6.19
CA GLY A 58 6.61 -7.92 -5.39
C GLY A 58 7.79 -8.50 -6.15
N ASP A 59 8.28 -9.64 -5.69
CA ASP A 59 9.43 -10.30 -6.30
C ASP A 59 9.18 -10.73 -7.75
N VAL A 60 10.29 -10.79 -8.48
CA VAL A 60 10.38 -11.36 -9.83
C VAL A 60 10.54 -12.87 -9.71
N ASP A 61 9.70 -13.63 -10.41
CA ASP A 61 9.83 -15.09 -10.43
C ASP A 61 10.92 -15.58 -11.38
N SER A 62 11.13 -16.90 -11.40
CA SER A 62 12.14 -17.56 -12.24
C SER A 62 11.95 -17.33 -13.75
N LEU A 63 10.77 -16.87 -14.18
CA LEU A 63 10.48 -16.54 -15.58
C LEU A 63 10.66 -15.05 -15.88
N GLY A 64 11.21 -14.27 -14.95
CA GLY A 64 11.40 -12.84 -15.09
C GLY A 64 10.09 -12.04 -14.93
N ARG A 65 9.01 -12.65 -14.43
CA ARG A 65 7.71 -11.97 -14.30
C ARG A 65 7.54 -11.41 -12.89
N THR A 66 7.11 -10.17 -12.82
CA THR A 66 6.86 -9.49 -11.54
C THR A 66 5.48 -9.85 -10.98
N SER A 67 5.42 -10.03 -9.66
CA SER A 67 4.14 -10.18 -8.96
C SER A 67 3.47 -8.81 -8.79
N ASN A 68 2.28 -8.62 -9.38
CA ASN A 68 1.54 -7.36 -9.30
C ASN A 68 0.79 -7.23 -7.96
N PHE A 69 0.76 -6.01 -7.41
CA PHE A 69 0.15 -5.70 -6.10
C PHE A 69 0.68 -6.57 -4.94
N ALA A 70 1.92 -7.02 -5.05
CA ALA A 70 2.52 -8.01 -4.16
C ALA A 70 3.62 -7.45 -3.26
N HIS A 71 3.83 -6.13 -3.24
CA HIS A 71 4.82 -5.53 -2.35
C HIS A 71 4.47 -5.86 -0.87
N PRO A 72 5.43 -6.32 -0.03
CA PRO A 72 5.18 -6.74 1.35
C PRO A 72 4.46 -5.70 2.22
N ALA A 73 4.71 -4.41 1.94
CA ALA A 73 4.02 -3.30 2.60
C ALA A 73 2.49 -3.38 2.45
N LEU A 74 1.98 -3.73 1.27
CA LEU A 74 0.55 -3.81 1.01
C LEU A 74 -0.09 -4.88 1.89
N ARG A 75 0.54 -6.06 1.98
CA ARG A 75 0.11 -7.13 2.89
C ARG A 75 0.06 -6.64 4.32
N LYS A 76 1.16 -6.06 4.82
CA LYS A 76 1.27 -5.62 6.23
C LYS A 76 0.21 -4.57 6.57
N ILE A 77 -0.07 -3.63 5.66
CA ILE A 77 -1.12 -2.63 5.86
C ILE A 77 -2.51 -3.26 5.82
N CYS A 78 -2.81 -4.13 4.84
CA CYS A 78 -4.09 -4.83 4.76
C CYS A 78 -4.38 -5.62 6.05
N LEU A 79 -3.39 -6.37 6.56
CA LEU A 79 -3.53 -7.12 7.82
C LEU A 79 -3.73 -6.18 9.01
N ALA A 80 -2.91 -5.13 9.14
CA ALA A 80 -2.98 -4.20 10.24
C ALA A 80 -4.32 -3.43 10.32
N VAL A 81 -4.95 -3.16 9.17
CA VAL A 81 -6.21 -2.42 9.12
C VAL A 81 -7.42 -3.36 9.14
N TYR A 82 -7.47 -4.30 8.20
CA TYR A 82 -8.69 -5.08 7.93
C TYR A 82 -8.82 -6.31 8.83
N TYR A 83 -7.73 -6.76 9.43
CA TYR A 83 -7.68 -7.98 10.24
C TYR A 83 -7.15 -7.71 11.66
N CYS A 84 -7.24 -6.47 12.13
CA CYS A 84 -6.83 -6.12 13.50
C CYS A 84 -7.70 -6.82 14.56
N ASN A 85 -7.17 -6.90 15.79
CA ASN A 85 -7.89 -7.45 16.95
C ASN A 85 -8.84 -6.43 17.62
N SER A 86 -9.48 -5.55 16.83
CA SER A 86 -10.43 -4.57 17.33
C SER A 86 -11.85 -4.83 16.81
N SER A 87 -12.84 -4.21 17.44
CA SER A 87 -14.24 -4.23 16.95
C SER A 87 -14.42 -3.61 15.56
N LYS A 88 -13.42 -2.88 15.05
CA LYS A 88 -13.40 -2.29 13.71
C LYS A 88 -12.83 -3.23 12.64
N SER A 89 -12.43 -4.44 13.02
CA SER A 89 -11.90 -5.44 12.11
C SER A 89 -12.93 -5.84 11.06
N LEU A 90 -12.49 -6.00 9.82
CA LEU A 90 -13.33 -6.45 8.72
C LEU A 90 -13.32 -7.98 8.56
N ARG A 91 -12.46 -8.71 9.29
CA ARG A 91 -12.36 -10.19 9.23
C ARG A 91 -13.66 -10.93 9.57
N GLN A 92 -14.60 -10.27 10.23
CA GLN A 92 -15.94 -10.81 10.53
C GLN A 92 -16.85 -10.92 9.30
N PHE A 93 -16.56 -10.18 8.22
CA PHE A 93 -17.35 -10.23 7.01
C PHE A 93 -16.87 -11.36 6.10
N VAL A 94 -17.78 -12.21 5.62
CA VAL A 94 -17.49 -13.37 4.76
C VAL A 94 -16.55 -13.03 3.60
N LYS A 95 -16.74 -11.88 2.96
CA LYS A 95 -15.88 -11.44 1.86
C LYS A 95 -14.39 -11.37 2.27
N PHE A 96 -14.11 -10.84 3.46
CA PHE A 96 -12.76 -10.73 4.03
C PHE A 96 -12.25 -12.05 4.64
N GLN A 97 -13.12 -13.01 4.96
CA GLN A 97 -12.68 -14.34 5.41
C GLN A 97 -12.10 -15.17 4.25
N MET A 98 -12.67 -15.00 3.05
CA MET A 98 -12.26 -15.76 1.87
C MET A 98 -10.99 -15.18 1.21
N SER A 99 -10.92 -13.85 1.11
CA SER A 99 -9.81 -13.15 0.46
C SER A 99 -9.79 -11.68 0.86
N VAL A 100 -8.63 -11.02 0.75
CA VAL A 100 -8.61 -9.55 0.79
C VAL A 100 -9.32 -9.02 -0.47
N PRO A 101 -10.41 -8.23 -0.35
CA PRO A 101 -11.10 -7.72 -1.52
C PRO A 101 -10.19 -6.82 -2.36
N ASP A 102 -10.27 -6.97 -3.68
CA ASP A 102 -9.51 -6.18 -4.66
C ASP A 102 -9.69 -4.66 -4.47
N ARG A 103 -10.91 -4.19 -4.24
CA ARG A 103 -11.21 -2.77 -3.98
C ARG A 103 -10.60 -2.28 -2.65
N ALA A 104 -10.46 -3.17 -1.67
CA ALA A 104 -9.78 -2.85 -0.42
C ALA A 104 -8.26 -2.76 -0.62
N LEU A 105 -7.69 -3.67 -1.41
CA LEU A 105 -6.28 -3.60 -1.85
C LEU A 105 -5.98 -2.31 -2.63
N VAL A 106 -6.88 -1.92 -3.54
CA VAL A 106 -6.75 -0.69 -4.33
C VAL A 106 -6.77 0.55 -3.43
N LEU A 107 -7.64 0.59 -2.42
CA LEU A 107 -7.68 1.69 -1.45
C LEU A 107 -6.36 1.81 -0.68
N VAL A 108 -5.82 0.70 -0.16
CA VAL A 108 -4.51 0.69 0.51
C VAL A 108 -3.42 1.18 -0.44
N SER A 109 -3.43 0.69 -1.68
CA SER A 109 -2.44 1.07 -2.71
C SER A 109 -2.49 2.57 -3.02
N ALA A 110 -3.68 3.15 -3.15
CA ALA A 110 -3.86 4.59 -3.37
C ALA A 110 -3.33 5.43 -2.21
N ILE A 111 -3.56 4.99 -0.96
CA ILE A 111 -3.07 5.70 0.22
C ILE A 111 -1.55 5.57 0.36
N VAL A 112 -0.96 4.40 0.06
CA VAL A 112 0.49 4.21 -0.01
C VAL A 112 1.10 5.16 -1.05
N ARG A 113 0.49 5.25 -2.24
CA ARG A 113 0.93 6.19 -3.28
C ARG A 113 0.92 7.63 -2.77
N SER A 114 -0.14 8.06 -2.08
CA SER A 114 -0.24 9.41 -1.52
C SER A 114 0.86 9.68 -0.49
N VAL A 115 1.13 8.73 0.42
CA VAL A 115 2.25 8.86 1.38
C VAL A 115 3.61 8.94 0.68
N LEU A 116 3.84 8.12 -0.37
CA LEU A 116 5.06 8.19 -1.17
C LEU A 116 5.19 9.53 -1.92
N MET A 117 4.09 10.12 -2.39
CA MET A 117 4.10 11.46 -2.99
C MET A 117 4.51 12.53 -1.98
N THR A 118 4.04 12.45 -0.74
CA THR A 118 4.49 13.34 0.35
C THR A 118 5.99 13.20 0.59
N PHE A 119 6.51 11.96 0.65
CA PHE A 119 7.95 11.71 0.77
C PHE A 119 8.75 12.23 -0.42
N LYS A 120 8.26 12.03 -1.64
CA LYS A 120 8.90 12.57 -2.85
C LYS A 120 8.98 14.10 -2.82
N LYS A 121 7.95 14.76 -2.29
CA LYS A 121 7.89 16.23 -2.25
C LYS A 121 8.75 16.82 -1.14
N TYR A 122 8.74 16.23 0.06
CA TYR A 122 9.33 16.86 1.25
C TYR A 122 10.47 16.07 1.90
N GLY A 123 10.70 14.81 1.52
CA GLY A 123 11.64 13.90 2.20
C GLY A 123 11.22 13.46 3.60
N THR A 124 10.02 13.86 4.05
CA THR A 124 9.47 13.52 5.37
C THR A 124 7.94 13.48 5.33
N ILE A 125 7.33 12.82 6.31
CA ILE A 125 5.88 12.86 6.53
C ILE A 125 5.59 14.14 7.32
N LYS A 126 5.10 15.17 6.63
CA LYS A 126 4.44 16.28 7.32
C LYS A 126 3.07 15.83 7.80
N ASN A 127 2.53 16.47 8.84
CA ASN A 127 1.14 16.28 9.31
C ASN A 127 0.08 16.72 8.28
N GLU A 128 0.42 16.73 6.99
CA GLU A 128 -0.50 17.05 5.92
C GLU A 128 -1.62 16.00 5.86
N THR A 129 -2.84 16.49 5.75
CA THR A 129 -4.03 15.70 5.46
C THR A 129 -3.85 15.02 4.11
N LEU A 130 -4.28 13.76 3.99
CA LEU A 130 -4.31 13.10 2.68
C LEU A 130 -5.25 13.92 1.78
N CYS A 131 -4.76 14.36 0.62
CA CYS A 131 -5.62 15.03 -0.35
C CYS A 131 -6.63 14.01 -0.88
N ARG A 132 -7.91 14.24 -0.61
CA ARG A 132 -8.98 13.30 -1.02
C ARG A 132 -9.01 13.14 -2.53
N GLU A 133 -8.92 14.25 -3.27
CA GLU A 133 -8.97 14.24 -4.73
C GLU A 133 -7.83 13.41 -5.32
N GLU A 134 -6.59 13.58 -4.84
CA GLU A 134 -5.45 12.78 -5.28
C GLU A 134 -5.61 11.28 -4.98
N VAL A 135 -6.18 10.95 -3.81
CA VAL A 135 -6.44 9.55 -3.44
C VAL A 135 -7.56 8.96 -4.30
N ASP A 136 -8.62 9.72 -4.56
CA ASP A 136 -9.74 9.29 -5.39
C ASP A 136 -9.26 9.08 -6.84
N ASP A 137 -8.45 9.98 -7.41
CA ASP A 137 -7.83 9.82 -8.74
C ASP A 137 -6.91 8.60 -8.81
N ALA A 138 -6.05 8.42 -7.80
CA ALA A 138 -5.19 7.25 -7.70
C ALA A 138 -6.01 5.95 -7.64
N TYR A 139 -7.10 5.95 -6.87
CA TYR A 139 -7.99 4.80 -6.72
C TYR A 139 -8.63 4.39 -8.06
N HIS A 140 -9.13 5.34 -8.86
CA HIS A 140 -9.71 5.04 -10.18
C HIS A 140 -8.67 4.47 -11.15
N ASN A 141 -7.47 5.05 -11.18
CA ASN A 141 -6.37 4.55 -12.01
C ASN A 141 -5.94 3.13 -11.61
N LEU A 142 -5.78 2.90 -10.30
CA LEU A 142 -5.40 1.60 -9.75
C LEU A 142 -6.49 0.53 -9.92
N THR A 143 -7.76 0.94 -9.91
CA THR A 143 -8.89 0.05 -10.23
C THR A 143 -8.74 -0.49 -11.65
N SER A 144 -8.42 0.36 -12.62
CA SER A 144 -8.17 -0.08 -14.00
C SER A 144 -6.97 -1.03 -14.10
N LEU A 145 -5.90 -0.79 -13.32
CA LEU A 145 -4.72 -1.66 -13.29
C LEU A 145 -5.02 -3.02 -12.66
N VAL A 146 -5.75 -3.08 -11.54
CA VAL A 146 -6.08 -4.38 -10.93
C VAL A 146 -7.01 -5.18 -11.84
N ASP A 147 -7.95 -4.53 -12.52
CA ASP A 147 -8.84 -5.18 -13.48
C ASP A 147 -8.06 -5.78 -14.68
N GLN A 148 -6.98 -5.12 -15.13
CA GLN A 148 -6.07 -5.67 -16.14
C GLN A 148 -5.30 -6.89 -15.62
N VAL A 149 -4.83 -6.86 -14.37
CA VAL A 149 -4.16 -8.00 -13.74
C VAL A 149 -5.09 -9.21 -13.68
N TRP A 150 -6.35 -9.00 -13.30
CA TRP A 150 -7.38 -10.06 -13.25
C TRP A 150 -7.67 -10.69 -14.61
N ARG A 151 -7.61 -9.93 -15.70
CA ARG A 151 -7.85 -10.44 -17.07
C ARG A 151 -6.70 -11.28 -17.60
N ASN A 152 -5.51 -11.20 -17.00
CA ASN A 152 -4.38 -12.01 -17.37
C ASN A 152 -4.41 -13.33 -16.58
N GLU A 153 -4.50 -14.48 -17.26
CA GLU A 153 -4.63 -15.79 -16.60
C GLU A 153 -3.53 -16.06 -15.58
N TYR A 154 -2.27 -15.80 -15.95
CA TYR A 154 -1.13 -16.05 -15.06
C TYR A 154 -1.13 -15.10 -13.86
N HIS A 155 -1.25 -13.79 -14.10
CA HIS A 155 -1.16 -12.78 -13.05
C HIS A 155 -2.42 -12.71 -12.18
N GLY A 156 -3.59 -12.97 -12.74
CA GLY A 156 -4.87 -13.06 -12.04
C GLY A 156 -4.89 -14.21 -11.05
N ASN A 157 -4.52 -15.42 -11.49
CA ASN A 157 -4.41 -16.59 -10.59
C ASN A 157 -3.39 -16.36 -9.47
N LYS A 158 -2.27 -15.69 -9.77
CA LYS A 158 -1.24 -15.34 -8.78
C LYS A 158 -1.76 -14.32 -7.75
N LEU A 159 -2.47 -13.29 -8.22
CA LEU A 159 -3.11 -12.27 -7.37
C LEU A 159 -4.18 -12.91 -6.47
N GLU A 160 -5.04 -13.76 -7.01
CA GLU A 160 -6.09 -14.44 -6.25
C GLU A 160 -5.52 -15.25 -5.09
N ARG A 161 -4.57 -16.15 -5.38
CA ARG A 161 -3.94 -17.00 -4.37
C ARG A 161 -3.30 -16.16 -3.26
N MET A 162 -2.60 -15.10 -3.64
CA MET A 162 -1.98 -14.19 -2.69
C MET A 162 -3.00 -13.50 -1.77
N LEU A 163 -4.12 -12.98 -2.32
CA LEU A 163 -5.15 -12.32 -1.52
C LEU A 163 -5.88 -13.30 -0.58
N GLN A 164 -6.05 -14.56 -0.99
CA GLN A 164 -6.57 -15.63 -0.13
C GLN A 164 -5.58 -15.98 0.99
N GLU A 165 -4.28 -16.11 0.69
CA GLU A 165 -3.23 -16.34 1.69
C GLU A 165 -3.15 -15.22 2.72
N TRP A 166 -3.31 -13.97 2.28
CA TRP A 166 -3.33 -12.82 3.18
C TRP A 166 -4.54 -12.87 4.11
N ALA A 167 -5.74 -13.16 3.59
CA ALA A 167 -6.92 -13.32 4.41
C ALA A 167 -6.73 -14.42 5.47
N ARG A 168 -6.24 -15.60 5.07
CA ARG A 168 -5.93 -16.71 6.00
C ARG A 168 -4.95 -16.31 7.09
N ALA A 169 -3.92 -15.53 6.76
CA ALA A 169 -2.94 -15.06 7.74
C ALA A 169 -3.51 -14.02 8.73
N GLY A 170 -4.61 -13.34 8.38
CA GLY A 170 -5.25 -12.35 9.23
C GLY A 170 -6.41 -12.87 10.08
N MET A 171 -6.90 -14.08 9.82
CA MET A 171 -7.94 -14.72 10.63
C MET A 171 -7.40 -15.05 12.02
#